data_AF-W2XXR2-F1
#
_entry.id   AF-W2XXR2-F1
#
_cell.length_a   1.000
_cell.length_b   1.000
_cell.length_c   1.000
_cell.angle_alpha   90.00
_cell.angle_beta   90.00
_cell.angle_gamma   90.00
#
_symmetry.space_group_name_H-M   'P 1'
#
loop_
_entity.id
_entity.type
_entity.pdbx_description
1 polymer ?
#
loop_
_entity_poly.entity_id
_entity_poly.type
_entity_poly.pdbx_seq_one_letter_code
_entity_poly.pdbx_strand_id
1 'polypeptide(L)'
;MASPEQWTEHYPTCGGSRQSPINIKTSTEADLPARALNSCRTFNLTQSDESFKGEDVFGDCSVSTNTATDGSASLVVVGLFLQAGDFKTDPWMVPVLDGMDIVTPEEWQTVKLTPYADLINTKVDANRVYNYPGSLTTPACDEIVDWWTNLKKLHLTDDGKNARPVQELNGRSVTSLK
;
A
#
# COMPACT_ATOMS: atom_id res chain seq x y z
N MET A 1 -16.84 -14.87 -1.47
CA MET A 1 -17.18 -13.53 -0.94
C MET A 1 -17.83 -12.70 -2.05
N ALA A 2 -18.51 -11.59 -1.72
CA ALA A 2 -19.10 -10.70 -2.73
C ALA A 2 -17.98 -10.04 -3.55
N SER A 3 -18.17 -9.84 -4.86
CA SER A 3 -17.14 -9.19 -5.68
C SER A 3 -16.93 -7.73 -5.21
N PRO A 4 -15.78 -7.10 -5.50
CA PRO A 4 -15.53 -5.70 -5.12
C PRO A 4 -16.61 -4.70 -5.54
N GLU A 5 -17.37 -5.03 -6.60
CA GLU A 5 -18.50 -4.24 -7.12
C GLU A 5 -19.72 -4.28 -6.19
N GLN A 6 -19.86 -5.33 -5.39
CA GLN A 6 -20.98 -5.58 -4.48
C GLN A 6 -20.68 -5.22 -3.03
N TRP A 7 -19.45 -4.80 -2.71
CA TRP A 7 -19.06 -4.50 -1.33
C TRP A 7 -19.95 -3.43 -0.69
N THR A 8 -20.44 -2.45 -1.44
CA THR A 8 -21.34 -1.39 -0.93
C THR A 8 -22.65 -1.94 -0.37
N GLU A 9 -23.11 -3.12 -0.81
CA GLU A 9 -24.33 -3.76 -0.31
C GLU A 9 -24.17 -4.27 1.14
N HIS A 10 -22.94 -4.67 1.51
CA HIS A 10 -22.62 -5.24 2.83
C HIS A 10 -21.82 -4.28 3.72
N TYR A 11 -21.09 -3.36 3.10
CA TYR A 11 -20.19 -2.39 3.73
C TYR A 11 -20.51 -1.01 3.15
N PRO A 12 -21.49 -0.27 3.72
CA PRO A 12 -21.96 1.00 3.18
C PRO A 12 -20.84 2.05 3.00
N THR A 13 -19.81 1.98 3.83
CA THR A 13 -18.58 2.78 3.77
C THR A 13 -17.81 2.60 2.45
N CYS A 14 -17.93 1.46 1.77
CA CYS A 14 -17.31 1.24 0.46
C CYS A 14 -17.90 2.12 -0.66
N GLY A 15 -19.07 2.72 -0.45
CA GLY A 15 -19.67 3.72 -1.34
C GLY A 15 -19.32 5.18 -1.01
N GLY A 16 -18.33 5.41 -0.14
CA GLY A 16 -17.90 6.75 0.27
C GLY A 16 -17.27 7.59 -0.86
N SER A 17 -17.05 8.88 -0.61
CA SER A 17 -16.51 9.82 -1.60
C SER A 17 -14.99 9.84 -1.69
N ARG A 18 -14.27 9.27 -0.71
CA ARG A 18 -12.80 9.25 -0.63
C ARG A 18 -12.25 7.84 -0.76
N GLN A 19 -12.88 7.02 -1.60
CA GLN A 19 -12.49 5.62 -1.79
C GLN A 19 -11.17 5.46 -2.56
N SER A 20 -10.48 4.34 -2.33
CA SER A 20 -9.18 3.99 -2.95
C SER A 20 -9.25 2.60 -3.59
N PRO A 21 -8.43 2.28 -4.60
CA PRO A 21 -7.36 3.10 -5.20
C PRO A 21 -7.90 4.16 -6.16
N ILE A 22 -7.10 5.19 -6.48
CA ILE A 22 -7.43 6.23 -7.48
C ILE A 22 -6.43 6.25 -8.64
N ASN A 23 -6.85 6.78 -9.78
CA ASN A 23 -5.94 7.11 -10.88
C ASN A 23 -5.37 8.53 -10.69
N ILE A 24 -4.07 8.64 -10.42
CA ILE A 24 -3.39 9.92 -10.25
C ILE A 24 -3.06 10.49 -11.63
N LYS A 25 -3.87 11.44 -12.10
CA LYS A 25 -3.68 12.14 -13.39
C LYS A 25 -3.00 13.50 -13.25
N THR A 26 -3.24 14.18 -12.14
CA THR A 26 -2.75 15.54 -11.86
C THR A 26 -2.40 15.64 -10.38
N SER A 27 -1.36 16.42 -10.06
CA SER A 27 -0.97 16.72 -8.68
C SER A 27 -0.53 18.17 -8.54
N THR A 28 -0.58 18.67 -7.31
CA THR A 28 0.00 19.96 -6.92
C THR A 28 1.28 19.71 -6.15
N GLU A 29 2.38 20.35 -6.54
CA GLU A 29 3.63 20.25 -5.77
C GLU A 29 3.49 20.94 -4.42
N ALA A 30 3.96 20.27 -3.36
CA ALA A 30 4.09 20.88 -2.03
C ALA A 30 5.32 20.34 -1.30
N ASP A 31 5.83 21.17 -0.40
CA ASP A 31 6.85 20.76 0.57
C ASP A 31 6.14 19.99 1.70
N LEU A 32 6.21 18.66 1.66
CA LEU A 32 5.66 17.80 2.70
C LEU A 32 6.79 17.30 3.60
N PRO A 33 6.58 17.21 4.92
CA PRO A 33 7.59 16.69 5.83
C PRO A 33 7.94 15.25 5.43
N ALA A 34 9.22 15.00 5.11
CA ALA A 34 9.72 13.68 4.78
C ALA A 34 9.40 12.70 5.93
N ARG A 35 8.64 11.64 5.62
CA ARG A 35 8.34 10.56 6.56
C ARG A 35 9.37 9.45 6.36
N ALA A 36 10.12 9.10 7.40
CA ALA A 36 11.09 8.02 7.35
C ALA A 36 10.48 6.72 7.91
N LEU A 37 10.73 5.60 7.21
CA LEU A 37 10.60 4.28 7.79
C LEU A 37 11.91 3.91 8.47
N ASN A 38 11.85 3.35 9.68
CA ASN A 38 12.98 2.62 10.26
C ASN A 38 12.89 1.12 9.90
N SER A 39 13.77 0.32 10.48
CA SER A 39 14.26 -0.97 9.97
C SER A 39 13.27 -2.14 9.93
N CYS A 40 12.16 -2.05 9.21
CA CYS A 40 11.21 -3.16 9.06
C CYS A 40 11.86 -4.36 8.31
N ARG A 41 12.28 -5.43 9.02
CA ARG A 41 12.96 -6.59 8.40
C ARG A 41 12.13 -7.88 8.41
N THR A 42 11.18 -8.01 9.32
CA THR A 42 10.48 -9.29 9.56
C THR A 42 8.98 -9.08 9.68
N PHE A 43 8.19 -9.81 8.90
CA PHE A 43 6.73 -9.85 9.04
C PHE A 43 6.20 -11.28 8.91
N ASN A 44 5.06 -11.51 9.53
CA ASN A 44 4.25 -12.70 9.30
C ASN A 44 3.31 -12.42 8.14
N LEU A 45 3.47 -13.19 7.07
CA LEU A 45 2.59 -13.19 5.93
C LEU A 45 1.41 -14.14 6.20
N THR A 46 0.21 -13.65 5.96
CA THR A 46 -1.05 -14.39 6.05
C THR A 46 -1.80 -14.21 4.74
N GLN A 47 -2.56 -15.23 4.36
CA GLN A 47 -3.42 -15.17 3.17
C GLN A 47 -4.89 -15.21 3.58
N SER A 48 -5.67 -14.38 2.91
CA SER A 48 -7.13 -14.40 2.91
C SER A 48 -7.62 -14.64 1.48
N ASP A 49 -8.91 -14.95 1.33
CA ASP A 49 -9.56 -15.13 0.03
C ASP A 49 -9.37 -13.93 -0.92
N GLU A 50 -9.16 -12.71 -0.37
CA GLU A 50 -9.10 -11.47 -1.14
C GLU A 50 -7.70 -10.83 -1.19
N SER A 51 -6.79 -11.20 -0.29
CA SER A 51 -5.48 -10.53 -0.17
C SER A 51 -4.44 -11.30 0.64
N PHE A 52 -3.18 -10.93 0.44
CA PHE A 52 -2.08 -11.28 1.34
C PHE A 52 -1.83 -10.10 2.32
N LYS A 53 -1.65 -10.40 3.61
CA LYS A 53 -1.36 -9.41 4.65
C LYS A 53 -0.04 -9.75 5.34
N GLY A 54 0.90 -8.81 5.36
CA GLY A 54 2.10 -8.85 6.20
C GLY A 54 1.88 -8.08 7.49
N GLU A 55 2.19 -8.68 8.64
CA GLU A 55 2.15 -8.03 9.96
C GLU A 55 3.53 -8.05 10.61
N ASP A 56 4.00 -6.88 11.07
CA ASP A 56 5.33 -6.75 11.68
C ASP A 56 5.49 -7.68 12.88
N VAL A 57 6.66 -8.33 12.98
CA VAL A 57 7.00 -9.16 14.12
C VAL A 57 7.97 -8.41 15.02
N PHE A 58 7.64 -8.32 16.31
CA PHE A 58 8.49 -7.75 17.38
C PHE A 58 8.72 -6.22 17.35
N GLY A 59 7.94 -5.43 16.61
CA GLY A 59 8.06 -3.97 16.64
C GLY A 59 9.31 -3.45 15.91
N ASP A 60 9.85 -4.25 14.99
CA ASP A 60 11.02 -3.90 14.16
C ASP A 60 10.67 -2.79 13.14
N CYS A 61 9.37 -2.55 12.94
CA CYS A 61 8.83 -1.50 12.11
C CYS A 61 8.14 -0.41 12.94
N SER A 62 8.68 0.82 12.92
CA SER A 62 8.00 2.02 13.39
C SER A 62 8.04 3.14 12.36
N VAL A 63 6.85 3.64 12.02
CA VAL A 63 6.72 4.83 11.18
C VAL A 63 6.70 6.02 12.11
N SER A 64 7.76 6.84 12.11
CA SER A 64 7.71 8.13 12.79
C SER A 64 6.86 9.08 11.97
N THR A 65 5.59 9.22 12.33
CA THR A 65 4.73 10.25 11.77
C THR A 65 4.79 11.48 12.69
N ASN A 66 5.00 12.67 12.11
CA ASN A 66 4.47 13.86 12.75
C ASN A 66 2.95 13.69 12.70
N THR A 67 2.32 13.75 13.88
CA THR A 67 0.86 13.69 14.06
C THR A 67 0.16 14.54 13.01
N ALA A 68 -0.95 14.03 12.44
CA ALA A 68 -1.86 14.85 11.66
C ALA A 68 -2.16 16.13 12.46
N THR A 69 -2.11 17.29 11.80
CA THR A 69 -2.26 18.61 12.43
C THR A 69 -3.60 18.81 13.14
N ASP A 70 -4.56 17.89 12.95
CA ASP A 70 -5.89 17.90 13.54
C ASP A 70 -6.10 16.87 14.67
N GLY A 71 -5.08 16.08 15.03
CA GLY A 71 -5.19 15.07 16.08
C GLY A 71 -6.05 13.84 15.73
N SER A 72 -6.44 13.68 14.46
CA SER A 72 -7.14 12.47 14.00
C SER A 72 -6.15 11.31 13.80
N ALA A 73 -6.53 10.11 14.26
CA ALA A 73 -5.79 8.88 13.99
C ALA A 73 -5.93 8.53 12.49
N SER A 74 -4.93 8.90 11.70
CA SER A 74 -4.83 8.54 10.29
C SER A 74 -3.91 7.33 10.13
N LEU A 75 -4.39 6.30 9.43
CA LEU A 75 -3.56 5.18 9.04
C LEU A 75 -2.67 5.62 7.87
N VAL A 76 -1.35 5.62 8.04
CA VAL A 76 -0.42 5.91 6.94
C VAL A 76 -0.16 4.63 6.17
N VAL A 77 -0.43 4.64 4.86
CA VAL A 77 -0.16 3.50 3.98
C VAL A 77 0.81 3.91 2.90
N VAL A 78 1.90 3.17 2.76
CA VAL A 78 2.84 3.32 1.65
C VAL A 78 2.45 2.38 0.51
N GLY A 79 2.07 2.94 -0.64
CA GLY A 79 1.83 2.17 -1.86
C GLY A 79 3.04 2.17 -2.79
N LEU A 80 3.47 0.99 -3.22
CA LEU A 80 4.51 0.83 -4.26
C LEU A 80 3.88 0.26 -5.53
N PHE A 81 4.19 0.86 -6.67
CA PHE A 81 3.70 0.38 -7.96
C PHE A 81 4.63 -0.65 -8.56
N LEU A 82 4.11 -1.87 -8.71
CA LEU A 82 4.85 -2.98 -9.29
C LEU A 82 4.37 -3.19 -10.74
N GLN A 83 5.25 -3.01 -11.73
CA GLN A 83 5.04 -3.35 -13.12
C GLN A 83 5.31 -4.83 -13.34
N ALA A 84 4.36 -5.59 -13.90
CA ALA A 84 4.59 -6.98 -14.29
C ALA A 84 5.18 -7.13 -15.71
N GLY A 85 6.00 -8.16 -16.00
CA GLY A 85 6.55 -8.41 -17.34
C GLY A 85 7.76 -9.34 -17.43
N ASP A 86 8.28 -9.53 -18.65
CA ASP A 86 9.40 -10.45 -18.96
C ASP A 86 10.77 -9.85 -18.61
N PHE A 87 11.03 -9.65 -17.33
CA PHE A 87 12.31 -9.16 -16.81
C PHE A 87 12.69 -9.90 -15.52
N LYS A 88 13.95 -9.74 -15.11
CA LYS A 88 14.43 -10.32 -13.86
C LYS A 88 13.81 -9.56 -12.68
N THR A 89 13.07 -10.27 -11.83
CA THR A 89 12.57 -9.76 -10.54
C THR A 89 13.70 -9.16 -9.71
N ASP A 90 13.46 -8.02 -9.09
CA ASP A 90 14.43 -7.41 -8.20
C ASP A 90 14.73 -8.35 -7.01
N PRO A 91 16.00 -8.57 -6.63
CA PRO A 91 16.37 -9.56 -5.62
C PRO A 91 15.69 -9.39 -4.25
N TRP A 92 15.31 -8.17 -3.88
CA TRP A 92 14.66 -7.87 -2.61
C TRP A 92 13.19 -8.33 -2.56
N MET A 93 12.53 -8.51 -3.72
CA MET A 93 11.14 -9.00 -3.80
C MET A 93 11.06 -10.51 -3.70
N VAL A 94 12.14 -11.23 -4.01
CA VAL A 94 12.14 -12.69 -4.08
C VAL A 94 11.60 -13.33 -2.79
N PRO A 95 12.03 -12.96 -1.57
CA PRO A 95 11.49 -13.58 -0.35
C PRO A 95 9.99 -13.28 -0.12
N VAL A 96 9.48 -12.16 -0.63
CA VAL A 96 8.04 -11.84 -0.56
C VAL A 96 7.27 -12.78 -1.46
N LEU A 97 7.71 -12.93 -2.72
CA LEU A 97 7.07 -13.81 -3.70
C LEU A 97 7.14 -15.28 -3.27
N ASP A 98 8.31 -15.75 -2.81
CA ASP A 98 8.47 -17.10 -2.27
C ASP A 98 7.52 -17.32 -1.07
N GLY A 99 7.37 -16.32 -0.20
CA GLY A 99 6.44 -16.39 0.91
C GLY A 99 4.97 -16.46 0.46
N MET A 100 4.60 -15.69 -0.57
CA MET A 100 3.26 -15.70 -1.16
C MET A 100 2.91 -17.02 -1.83
N ASP A 101 3.89 -17.70 -2.42
CA ASP A 101 3.70 -19.01 -3.06
C ASP A 101 3.48 -20.15 -2.04
N ILE A 102 3.91 -19.96 -0.78
CA ILE A 102 3.91 -20.99 0.26
C ILE A 102 2.81 -20.79 1.30
N VAL A 103 2.42 -19.54 1.57
CA VAL A 103 1.41 -19.23 2.59
C VAL A 103 0.04 -19.79 2.20
N THR A 104 -0.69 -20.32 3.19
CA THR A 104 -2.07 -20.80 3.02
C THR A 104 -2.98 -20.15 4.06
N PRO A 105 -4.32 -20.25 3.91
CA PRO A 105 -5.26 -19.74 4.92
C PRO A 105 -5.09 -20.38 6.32
N GLU A 106 -4.51 -21.57 6.38
CA GLU A 106 -4.34 -22.35 7.62
C GLU A 106 -3.00 -22.08 8.33
N GLU A 107 -1.98 -21.60 7.61
CA GLU A 107 -0.62 -21.47 8.15
C GLU A 107 0.06 -20.18 7.67
N TRP A 108 0.53 -19.38 8.63
CA TRP A 108 1.29 -18.16 8.37
C TRP A 108 2.74 -18.48 8.01
N GLN A 109 3.36 -17.61 7.21
CA GLN A 109 4.78 -17.73 6.85
C GLN A 109 5.56 -16.52 7.35
N THR A 110 6.64 -16.73 8.09
CA THR A 110 7.56 -15.62 8.40
C THR A 110 8.42 -15.34 7.18
N VAL A 111 8.33 -14.12 6.69
CA VAL A 111 9.17 -13.61 5.61
C VAL A 111 10.21 -12.68 6.20
N LYS A 112 11.47 -12.90 5.83
CA LYS A 112 12.60 -12.05 6.20
C LYS A 112 13.06 -11.25 4.98
N LEU A 113 12.95 -9.94 5.05
CA LEU A 113 13.39 -9.05 3.98
C LEU A 113 14.75 -8.43 4.27
N THR A 114 15.39 -7.96 3.20
CA THR A 114 16.29 -6.80 3.30
C THR A 114 15.44 -5.62 3.78
N PRO A 115 15.90 -4.77 4.72
CA PRO A 115 15.02 -3.79 5.38
C PRO A 115 14.14 -3.05 4.37
N TYR A 116 12.82 -3.12 4.55
CA TYR A 116 11.86 -2.47 3.65
C TYR A 116 12.09 -0.95 3.62
N ALA A 117 12.63 -0.38 4.70
CA ALA A 117 13.12 0.98 4.73
C ALA A 117 14.26 1.24 3.73
N ASP A 118 15.19 0.31 3.52
CA ASP A 118 16.27 0.48 2.54
C ASP A 118 15.71 0.48 1.12
N LEU A 119 14.67 -0.33 0.85
CA LEU A 119 13.94 -0.27 -0.40
C LEU A 119 13.33 1.12 -0.62
N ILE A 120 12.54 1.60 0.35
CA ILE A 120 11.91 2.91 0.22
C ILE A 120 12.98 3.98 0.04
N ASN A 121 13.98 4.02 0.93
CA ASN A 121 14.99 5.06 0.94
C ASN A 121 15.92 5.03 -0.29
N THR A 122 16.14 3.88 -0.93
CA THR A 122 17.07 3.76 -2.08
C THR A 122 16.37 3.67 -3.43
N LYS A 123 15.13 3.18 -3.49
CA LYS A 123 14.42 2.92 -4.75
C LYS A 123 13.26 3.86 -5.00
N VAL A 124 12.66 4.50 -4.00
CA VAL A 124 11.63 5.52 -4.22
C VAL A 124 12.28 6.73 -4.88
N ASP A 125 11.74 7.10 -6.04
CA ASP A 125 12.06 8.38 -6.65
C ASP A 125 11.30 9.45 -5.87
N ALA A 126 12.00 10.26 -5.08
CA ALA A 126 11.39 11.30 -4.23
C ALA A 126 10.49 12.25 -5.05
N ASN A 127 10.84 12.49 -6.31
CA ASN A 127 10.08 13.34 -7.24
C ASN A 127 8.78 12.69 -7.75
N ARG A 128 8.50 11.44 -7.37
CA ARG A 128 7.34 10.65 -7.80
C ARG A 128 6.55 10.10 -6.62
N VAL A 129 6.68 10.76 -5.47
CA VAL A 129 5.89 10.48 -4.26
C VAL A 129 4.64 11.36 -4.29
N TYR A 130 3.48 10.72 -4.15
CA TYR A 130 2.17 11.37 -4.14
C TYR A 130 1.45 11.07 -2.84
N ASN A 131 0.82 12.10 -2.28
CA ASN A 131 0.01 12.02 -1.08
C ASN A 131 -1.45 12.35 -1.38
N TYR A 132 -2.38 11.55 -0.84
CA TYR A 132 -3.81 11.83 -0.91
C TYR A 132 -4.59 11.15 0.23
N PRO A 133 -5.69 11.76 0.72
CA PRO A 133 -6.60 11.10 1.65
C PRO A 133 -7.45 10.06 0.91
N GLY A 134 -7.55 8.88 1.52
CA GLY A 134 -8.21 7.74 0.92
C GLY A 134 -8.84 6.78 1.94
N SER A 135 -9.02 5.55 1.49
CA SER A 135 -9.63 4.47 2.26
C SER A 135 -8.84 3.18 2.15
N LEU A 136 -9.23 2.19 2.95
CA LEU A 136 -8.80 0.81 2.75
C LEU A 136 -9.28 0.28 1.39
N THR A 137 -8.44 -0.50 0.72
CA THR A 137 -8.76 -1.13 -0.59
C THR A 137 -9.43 -2.50 -0.45
N THR A 138 -9.80 -2.87 0.77
CA THR A 138 -10.56 -4.07 1.14
C THR A 138 -11.72 -3.65 2.07
N PRO A 139 -12.76 -4.47 2.24
CA PRO A 139 -13.80 -4.21 3.24
C PRO A 139 -13.19 -4.06 4.64
N ALA A 140 -13.67 -3.15 5.49
CA ALA A 140 -14.87 -2.30 5.34
C ALA A 140 -14.63 -0.94 4.65
N CYS A 141 -13.53 -0.75 3.91
CA CYS A 141 -13.30 0.45 3.09
C CYS A 141 -13.29 1.80 3.86
N ASP A 142 -12.87 1.79 5.12
CA ASP A 142 -12.89 2.99 5.97
C ASP A 142 -12.02 4.11 5.41
N GLU A 143 -12.56 5.33 5.36
CA GLU A 143 -11.91 6.55 4.83
C GLU A 143 -10.98 7.21 5.86
N ILE A 144 -10.03 6.43 6.37
CA ILE A 144 -9.11 6.83 7.44
C ILE A 144 -7.64 6.81 6.99
N VAL A 145 -7.39 6.62 5.69
CA VAL A 145 -6.04 6.36 5.17
C VAL A 145 -5.41 7.64 4.61
N ASP A 146 -4.19 7.93 5.07
CA ASP A 146 -3.28 8.90 4.47
C ASP A 146 -2.32 8.14 3.53
N TRP A 147 -2.61 8.10 2.23
CA TRP A 147 -1.84 7.35 1.26
C TRP A 147 -0.57 8.08 0.86
N TRP A 148 0.55 7.38 0.85
CA TRP A 148 1.84 7.83 0.32
C TRP A 148 2.29 6.85 -0.75
N THR A 149 2.17 7.24 -2.01
CA THR A 149 2.40 6.33 -3.14
C THR A 149 3.58 6.75 -3.98
N ASN A 150 4.44 5.81 -4.38
CA ASN A 150 5.51 6.09 -5.32
C ASN A 150 5.22 5.48 -6.69
N LEU A 151 5.10 6.31 -7.73
CA LEU A 151 4.76 5.86 -9.09
C LEU A 151 5.95 5.27 -9.87
N LYS A 152 7.06 4.91 -9.21
CA LYS A 152 8.14 4.19 -9.89
C LYS A 152 7.69 2.76 -10.19
N LYS A 153 7.83 2.35 -11.45
CA LYS A 153 7.51 1.00 -11.90
C LYS A 153 8.56 0.02 -11.39
N LEU A 154 8.17 -0.89 -10.52
CA LEU A 154 9.02 -1.95 -9.97
C LEU A 154 8.66 -3.30 -10.59
N HIS A 155 9.64 -4.03 -11.09
CA HIS A 155 9.43 -5.20 -11.92
C HIS A 155 8.92 -6.46 -11.14
N LEU A 156 7.76 -7.01 -11.52
CA LEU A 156 7.12 -8.23 -11.00
C LEU A 156 6.60 -9.19 -12.11
N THR A 157 6.03 -10.32 -11.75
CA THR A 157 5.29 -11.23 -12.64
C THR A 157 4.08 -11.77 -11.90
N ASP A 158 2.87 -11.29 -12.20
CA ASP A 158 1.60 -11.88 -11.73
C ASP A 158 0.41 -11.37 -12.58
N ASP A 159 -0.48 -12.29 -12.95
CA ASP A 159 -1.75 -12.09 -13.67
C ASP A 159 -2.84 -11.56 -12.70
N GLY A 160 -2.58 -10.44 -12.03
CA GLY A 160 -3.37 -9.94 -10.89
C GLY A 160 -4.90 -9.91 -11.09
N LYS A 161 -5.60 -10.82 -10.39
CA LYS A 161 -7.06 -11.01 -10.50
C LYS A 161 -7.89 -10.52 -9.30
N ASN A 162 -7.27 -9.96 -8.25
CA ASN A 162 -7.94 -9.61 -6.99
C ASN A 162 -7.84 -8.12 -6.60
N ALA A 163 -7.50 -7.23 -7.54
CA ALA A 163 -7.41 -5.80 -7.25
C ALA A 163 -8.79 -5.14 -7.26
N ARG A 164 -9.10 -4.38 -6.21
CA ARG A 164 -10.27 -3.49 -6.20
C ARG A 164 -10.20 -2.51 -7.39
N PRO A 165 -11.30 -2.30 -8.15
CA PRO A 165 -11.31 -1.35 -9.26
C PRO A 165 -10.94 0.08 -8.83
N VAL A 166 -10.43 0.88 -9.78
CA VAL A 166 -10.15 2.30 -9.56
C VAL A 166 -11.43 3.04 -9.18
N GLN A 167 -11.32 3.90 -8.16
CA GLN A 167 -12.39 4.72 -7.60
C GLN A 167 -12.27 6.17 -8.09
N GLU A 168 -13.41 6.89 -8.09
CA GLU A 168 -13.48 8.28 -8.54
C GLU A 168 -12.71 9.25 -7.62
N LEU A 169 -12.09 10.28 -8.20
CA LEU A 169 -11.32 11.26 -7.43
C LEU A 169 -12.22 12.13 -6.53
N ASN A 170 -13.47 12.41 -6.97
CA ASN A 170 -14.47 13.20 -6.24
C ASN A 170 -13.95 14.57 -5.75
N GLY A 171 -13.13 15.23 -6.56
CA GLY A 171 -12.58 16.56 -6.23
C GLY A 171 -11.49 16.57 -5.16
N ARG A 172 -10.98 15.40 -4.72
CA ARG A 172 -9.81 15.33 -3.84
C ARG A 172 -8.57 15.93 -4.49
N SER A 173 -7.78 16.64 -3.69
CA SER A 173 -6.46 17.10 -4.09
C SER A 173 -5.45 15.96 -3.94
N VAL A 174 -4.59 15.78 -4.94
CA VAL A 174 -3.40 14.93 -4.85
C VAL A 174 -2.18 15.84 -4.81
N THR A 175 -1.30 15.61 -3.84
CA THR A 175 -0.09 16.39 -3.65
C THR A 175 1.12 15.58 -4.12
N SER A 176 2.02 16.16 -4.92
CA SER A 176 3.31 15.56 -5.21
C SER A 176 4.40 16.18 -4.34
N LEU A 177 5.28 15.35 -3.80
CA LEU A 177 6.44 15.81 -3.05
C LEU A 177 7.41 16.53 -4.01
N LYS A 178 7.90 17.69 -3.57
CA LYS A 178 8.86 18.50 -4.30
C LYS A 178 10.30 18.01 -4.14
#